data_AF-A0A944R9Z8-F1
#
_entry.id   AF-A0A944R9Z8-F1
#
_cell.length_a   1.000
_cell.length_b   1.000
_cell.length_c   1.000
_cell.angle_alpha   90.00
_cell.angle_beta   90.00
_cell.angle_gamma   90.00
#
_symmetry.space_group_name_H-M   'P 1'
#
loop_
_entity.id
_entity.type
_entity.pdbx_description
1 polymer ?
#
loop_
_entity_poly.entity_id
_entity_poly.type
_entity_poly.pdbx_seq_one_letter_code
_entity_poly.pdbx_strand_id
1 'polypeptide(L)'
;MIAIRCGGELSPSLQASLKLIFFLTAAKQSFDSQNEREQFFSTWLGDYLAFYPDSFCRAYGPHGELIGYLAGYIPRVSEGQPMLTLPYQDDLVPYLTSYPAHFHLNIHPAYQRQGVGPQLFTYFWQKLLQADIAGVHVVTANSATNFNFYQKIGLVDCHPIAWGGGELTLLGRKI
;
A
#
# COMPACT_ATOMS: atom_id res chain seq x y z
N MET A 1 9.88 21.54 -2.02
CA MET A 1 9.67 20.80 -0.75
C MET A 1 8.62 19.72 -1.00
N ILE A 2 8.80 18.51 -0.47
CA ILE A 2 7.77 17.46 -0.59
C ILE A 2 6.68 17.77 0.44
N ALA A 3 5.41 17.72 0.03
CA ALA A 3 4.27 17.88 0.92
C ALA A 3 3.50 16.57 1.01
N ILE A 4 3.18 16.11 2.22
CA ILE A 4 2.34 14.93 2.46
C ILE A 4 0.94 15.36 2.90
N ARG A 5 -0.10 14.75 2.32
CA ARG A 5 -1.51 14.96 2.71
C ARG A 5 -2.23 13.63 2.83
N CYS A 6 -2.85 13.37 3.98
CA CYS A 6 -3.65 12.17 4.21
C CYS A 6 -5.15 12.50 4.34
N GLY A 7 -6.03 11.59 3.93
CA GLY A 7 -7.49 11.78 3.97
C GLY A 7 -8.04 12.73 2.91
N GLY A 8 -9.33 13.05 3.00
CA GLY A 8 -10.00 14.01 2.12
C GLY A 8 -10.38 13.48 0.74
N GLU A 9 -11.20 14.26 0.03
CA GLU A 9 -11.82 13.83 -1.22
C GLU A 9 -10.82 13.67 -2.38
N LEU A 10 -11.16 12.75 -3.29
CA LEU A 10 -10.37 12.45 -4.48
C LEU A 10 -11.06 13.02 -5.72
N SER A 11 -10.60 14.19 -6.18
CA SER A 11 -11.08 14.76 -7.43
C SER A 11 -10.82 13.82 -8.62
N PRO A 12 -11.60 13.91 -9.71
CA PRO A 12 -11.37 13.09 -10.91
C PRO A 12 -9.95 13.23 -11.47
N SER A 13 -9.37 14.43 -11.45
CA SER A 13 -8.00 14.68 -11.90
C SER A 13 -6.95 14.00 -11.01
N LEU A 14 -7.19 13.94 -9.70
CA LEU A 14 -6.34 13.25 -8.76
C LEU A 14 -6.43 11.73 -8.96
N GLN A 15 -7.64 11.19 -9.15
CA GLN A 15 -7.83 9.76 -9.45
C GLN A 15 -7.11 9.34 -10.73
N ALA A 16 -7.16 10.16 -11.79
CA ALA A 16 -6.42 9.92 -13.02
C ALA A 16 -4.90 9.89 -12.78
N SER A 17 -4.37 10.83 -11.98
CA SER A 17 -2.94 10.88 -11.61
C SER A 17 -2.51 9.67 -10.77
N LEU A 18 -3.37 9.20 -9.86
CA LEU A 18 -3.14 7.98 -9.08
C LEU A 18 -3.09 6.74 -9.96
N LYS A 19 -4.05 6.62 -10.88
CA LYS A 19 -4.11 5.51 -11.83
C LYS A 19 -2.87 5.49 -12.72
N LEU A 20 -2.36 6.65 -13.13
CA LEU A 20 -1.08 6.75 -13.85
C LEU A 20 0.07 6.17 -13.02
N ILE A 21 0.29 6.67 -11.79
CA ILE A 21 1.39 6.20 -10.93
C ILE A 21 1.24 4.70 -10.66
N PHE A 22 0.03 4.23 -10.35
CA PHE A 22 -0.26 2.82 -10.11
C PHE A 22 0.23 1.92 -11.24
N PHE A 23 -0.15 2.22 -12.49
CA PHE A 23 0.25 1.39 -13.63
C PHE A 23 1.73 1.56 -14.00
N LEU A 24 2.33 2.74 -13.77
CA LEU A 24 3.77 2.95 -13.94
C LEU A 24 4.62 2.08 -12.99
N THR A 25 4.06 1.67 -11.85
CA THR A 25 4.75 0.88 -10.82
C THR A 25 4.22 -0.53 -10.64
N ALA A 26 3.16 -0.92 -11.36
CA ALA A 26 2.55 -2.24 -11.24
C ALA A 26 3.49 -3.35 -11.72
N ALA A 27 3.48 -4.50 -11.04
CA ALA A 27 4.23 -5.66 -11.48
C ALA A 27 3.68 -6.22 -12.81
N LYS A 28 2.36 -6.13 -13.02
CA LYS A 28 1.70 -6.52 -14.27
C LYS A 28 1.55 -5.32 -15.20
N GLN A 29 2.16 -5.42 -16.39
CA GLN A 29 2.19 -4.34 -17.40
C GLN A 29 1.31 -4.62 -18.62
N SER A 30 0.90 -5.88 -18.82
CA SER A 30 0.06 -6.30 -19.95
C SER A 30 -1.21 -6.97 -19.43
N PHE A 31 -2.32 -6.70 -20.08
CA PHE A 31 -3.65 -7.18 -19.72
C PHE A 31 -4.37 -7.65 -20.98
N ASP A 32 -5.18 -8.69 -20.86
CA ASP A 32 -5.91 -9.28 -21.98
C ASP A 32 -7.12 -8.41 -22.37
N SER A 33 -7.60 -7.57 -21.43
CA SER A 33 -8.68 -6.62 -21.68
C SER A 33 -8.63 -5.40 -20.77
N GLN A 34 -9.36 -4.35 -21.16
CA GLN A 34 -9.56 -3.17 -20.32
C GLN A 34 -10.29 -3.51 -19.00
N ASN A 35 -11.25 -4.45 -19.04
CA ASN A 35 -11.98 -4.87 -17.85
C ASN A 35 -11.05 -5.55 -16.83
N GLU A 36 -10.17 -6.45 -17.29
CA GLU A 36 -9.18 -7.09 -16.43
C GLU A 36 -8.22 -6.06 -15.81
N ARG A 37 -7.78 -5.08 -16.62
CA ARG A 37 -6.95 -3.98 -16.15
C ARG A 37 -7.62 -3.15 -15.07
N GLU A 38 -8.92 -2.91 -15.19
CA GLU A 38 -9.71 -2.19 -14.19
C GLU A 38 -9.95 -2.99 -12.92
N GLN A 39 -10.22 -4.28 -13.02
CA GLN A 39 -10.31 -5.19 -11.88
C GLN A 39 -9.00 -5.23 -11.10
N PHE A 40 -7.87 -5.35 -11.81
CA PHE A 40 -6.53 -5.28 -11.19
C PHE A 40 -6.33 -3.95 -10.46
N PHE A 41 -6.71 -2.82 -11.05
CA PHE A 41 -6.67 -1.54 -10.35
C PHE A 41 -7.55 -1.51 -9.09
N SER A 42 -8.77 -2.07 -9.14
CA SER A 42 -9.69 -2.11 -8.00
C SER A 42 -9.06 -2.86 -6.83
N THR A 43 -8.64 -4.11 -7.05
CA THR A 43 -8.09 -4.98 -6.01
C THR A 43 -6.86 -4.39 -5.31
N TRP A 44 -5.95 -3.76 -6.07
CA TRP A 44 -4.65 -3.31 -5.54
C TRP A 44 -4.62 -1.84 -5.13
N LEU A 45 -5.64 -1.04 -5.46
CA LEU A 45 -5.72 0.36 -5.04
C LEU A 45 -7.16 0.87 -4.89
N GLY A 46 -8.03 0.61 -5.86
CA GLY A 46 -9.39 1.18 -5.89
C GLY A 46 -10.19 0.90 -4.62
N ASP A 47 -10.15 -0.32 -4.11
CA ASP A 47 -10.87 -0.72 -2.89
C ASP A 47 -10.34 0.03 -1.67
N TYR A 48 -9.03 0.30 -1.62
CA TYR A 48 -8.44 1.11 -0.55
C TYR A 48 -8.94 2.56 -0.57
N LEU A 49 -9.04 3.14 -1.77
CA LEU A 49 -9.54 4.50 -1.94
C LEU A 49 -11.02 4.62 -1.56
N ALA A 50 -11.81 3.58 -1.87
CA ALA A 50 -13.25 3.55 -1.61
C ALA A 50 -13.56 3.33 -0.12
N PHE A 51 -12.87 2.38 0.52
CA PHE A 51 -13.23 1.92 1.87
C PHE A 51 -12.35 2.52 2.97
N TYR A 52 -11.12 2.95 2.65
CA TYR A 52 -10.14 3.44 3.63
C TYR A 52 -9.54 4.82 3.28
N PRO A 53 -10.35 5.82 2.91
CA PRO A 53 -9.83 7.13 2.48
C PRO A 53 -9.02 7.85 3.58
N ASP A 54 -9.32 7.65 4.86
CA ASP A 54 -8.61 8.27 5.98
C ASP A 54 -7.16 7.78 6.15
N SER A 55 -6.91 6.54 5.71
CA SER A 55 -5.60 5.88 5.74
C SER A 55 -4.82 6.06 4.43
N PHE A 56 -5.37 6.87 3.52
CA PHE A 56 -4.73 7.18 2.25
C PHE A 56 -3.89 8.47 2.36
N CYS A 57 -2.59 8.37 2.08
CA CYS A 57 -1.65 9.47 2.09
C CYS A 57 -1.06 9.71 0.69
N ARG A 58 -0.87 10.98 0.33
CA ARG A 58 -0.35 11.41 -0.97
C ARG A 58 0.87 12.29 -0.78
N ALA A 59 1.87 12.10 -1.62
CA ALA A 59 3.05 12.94 -1.69
C ALA A 59 2.97 13.85 -2.92
N TYR A 60 3.22 15.13 -2.70
CA TYR A 60 3.25 16.15 -3.73
C TYR A 60 4.66 16.72 -3.87
N GLY A 61 5.09 16.89 -5.12
CA GLY A 61 6.37 17.49 -5.45
C GLY A 61 6.35 19.02 -5.35
N PRO A 62 7.48 19.67 -5.65
CA PRO A 62 7.66 21.11 -5.46
C PRO A 62 6.68 21.99 -6.24
N HIS A 63 6.11 21.49 -7.35
CA HIS A 63 5.17 22.22 -8.19
C HIS A 63 3.71 21.79 -7.94
N GLY A 64 3.45 21.01 -6.89
CA GLY A 64 2.12 20.53 -6.53
C GLY A 64 1.66 19.31 -7.32
N GLU A 65 2.53 18.72 -8.13
CA GLU A 65 2.28 17.48 -8.85
C GLU A 65 2.26 16.28 -7.90
N LEU A 66 1.39 15.30 -8.16
CA LEU A 66 1.37 14.05 -7.40
C LEU A 66 2.59 13.20 -7.78
N ILE A 67 3.41 12.84 -6.80
CA ILE A 67 4.66 12.09 -7.02
C ILE A 67 4.66 10.71 -6.37
N GLY A 68 3.70 10.41 -5.52
CA GLY A 68 3.56 9.10 -4.88
C GLY A 68 2.39 9.06 -3.91
N TYR A 69 2.09 7.86 -3.43
CA TYR A 69 1.02 7.63 -2.47
C TYR A 69 1.29 6.41 -1.60
N LEU A 70 0.57 6.34 -0.49
CA LEU A 70 0.42 5.18 0.38
C LEU A 70 -1.08 4.97 0.62
N ALA A 71 -1.57 3.79 0.29
CA ALA A 71 -2.94 3.35 0.54
C ALA A 71 -2.93 2.30 1.64
N GLY A 72 -3.42 2.66 2.82
CA GLY A 72 -3.39 1.82 4.00
C GLY A 72 -4.75 1.22 4.34
N TYR A 73 -4.72 -0.02 4.81
CA TYR A 73 -5.82 -0.68 5.49
C TYR A 73 -5.52 -0.73 6.98
N ILE A 74 -6.46 -0.20 7.77
CA ILE A 74 -6.41 -0.25 9.22
C ILE A 74 -7.70 -0.95 9.67
N PRO A 75 -7.63 -2.19 10.20
CA PRO A 75 -8.81 -2.88 10.67
C PRO A 75 -9.44 -2.11 11.84
N ARG A 76 -10.78 -2.01 11.81
CA ARG A 76 -11.57 -1.46 12.91
C ARG A 76 -12.49 -2.58 13.42
N VAL A 77 -12.53 -2.75 14.75
CA VAL A 77 -13.35 -3.77 15.42
C VAL A 77 -14.85 -3.47 15.28
N SER A 78 -15.19 -2.19 15.10
CA SER A 78 -16.55 -1.72 14.87
C SER A 78 -16.63 -1.07 13.49
N GLU A 79 -17.35 -1.71 12.58
CA GLU A 79 -18.05 -1.18 11.40
C GLU A 79 -17.95 -2.20 10.27
N GLY A 80 -19.07 -2.48 9.61
CA GLY A 80 -19.20 -3.40 8.47
C GLY A 80 -18.47 -2.93 7.21
N GLN A 81 -17.27 -2.36 7.34
CA GLN A 81 -16.36 -2.12 6.24
C GLN A 81 -15.90 -3.48 5.69
N PRO A 82 -15.96 -3.68 4.37
CA PRO A 82 -15.59 -4.95 3.78
C PRO A 82 -14.10 -5.19 4.04
N MET A 83 -13.77 -6.33 4.66
CA MET A 83 -12.39 -6.79 4.72
C MET A 83 -11.82 -6.84 3.29
N LEU A 84 -10.61 -6.32 3.10
CA LEU A 84 -9.95 -6.42 1.81
C LEU A 84 -9.73 -7.89 1.45
N THR A 85 -10.28 -8.30 0.31
CA THR A 85 -10.05 -9.64 -0.23
C THR A 85 -8.75 -9.65 -1.00
N LEU A 86 -7.67 -10.10 -0.34
CA LEU A 86 -6.38 -10.30 -0.99
C LEU A 86 -6.30 -11.70 -1.59
N PRO A 87 -5.65 -11.89 -2.75
CA PRO A 87 -5.55 -13.20 -3.40
C PRO A 87 -4.87 -14.31 -2.59
N TYR A 88 -4.12 -13.95 -1.55
CA TYR A 88 -3.38 -14.84 -0.65
C TYR A 88 -3.87 -14.75 0.80
N GLN A 89 -5.13 -14.33 1.00
CA GLN A 89 -5.68 -14.06 2.35
C GLN A 89 -5.56 -15.25 3.32
N ASP A 90 -5.69 -16.49 2.83
CA ASP A 90 -5.71 -17.67 3.68
C ASP A 90 -4.32 -17.92 4.31
N ASP A 91 -3.25 -17.69 3.54
CA ASP A 91 -1.86 -17.78 4.02
C ASP A 91 -1.49 -16.65 5.00
N LEU A 92 -2.27 -15.56 5.04
CA LEU A 92 -2.04 -14.46 5.98
C LEU A 92 -2.61 -14.74 7.37
N VAL A 93 -3.64 -15.59 7.48
CA VAL A 93 -4.41 -15.80 8.72
C VAL A 93 -3.53 -16.00 9.97
N PRO A 94 -2.44 -16.80 9.94
CA PRO A 94 -1.58 -16.98 11.11
C PRO A 94 -0.90 -15.69 11.62
N TYR A 95 -0.77 -14.69 10.76
CA TYR A 95 -0.02 -13.46 11.02
C TYR A 95 -0.92 -12.26 11.33
N LEU A 96 -2.20 -12.30 10.98
CA LEU A 96 -3.11 -11.16 11.10
C LEU A 96 -3.33 -10.71 12.55
N THR A 97 -3.14 -11.56 13.56
CA THR A 97 -3.18 -11.10 14.97
C THR A 97 -1.98 -10.20 15.31
N SER A 98 -0.80 -10.48 14.75
CA SER A 98 0.41 -9.69 15.03
C SER A 98 0.56 -8.49 14.09
N TYR A 99 0.10 -8.62 12.85
CA TYR A 99 0.23 -7.59 11.81
C TYR A 99 -1.10 -7.33 11.10
N PRO A 100 -2.14 -6.90 11.80
CA PRO A 100 -3.49 -6.77 11.25
C PRO A 100 -3.61 -5.67 10.17
N ALA A 101 -2.81 -4.62 10.20
CA ALA A 101 -2.83 -3.57 9.17
C ALA A 101 -2.01 -3.94 7.93
N HIS A 102 -2.38 -3.38 6.78
CA HIS A 102 -1.69 -3.58 5.49
C HIS A 102 -1.54 -2.26 4.73
N PHE A 103 -0.61 -2.16 3.78
CA PHE A 103 -0.58 -1.02 2.86
C PHE A 103 0.07 -1.33 1.50
N HIS A 104 -0.29 -0.51 0.51
CA HIS A 104 0.45 -0.36 -0.75
C HIS A 104 1.09 1.02 -0.82
N LEU A 105 2.34 1.07 -1.28
CA LEU A 105 3.10 2.32 -1.44
C LEU A 105 3.74 2.33 -2.82
N ASN A 106 3.40 3.35 -3.62
CA ASN A 106 3.98 3.53 -4.95
C ASN A 106 4.46 4.97 -5.13
N ILE A 107 5.61 5.11 -5.78
CA ILE A 107 6.26 6.39 -6.06
C ILE A 107 6.57 6.43 -7.54
N HIS A 108 6.22 7.54 -8.18
CA HIS A 108 6.53 7.80 -9.57
C HIS A 108 8.03 7.60 -9.83
N PRO A 109 8.46 6.88 -10.89
CA PRO A 109 9.86 6.50 -11.11
C PRO A 109 10.86 7.66 -11.00
N ALA A 110 10.52 8.83 -11.54
CA ALA A 110 11.36 10.04 -11.49
C ALA A 110 11.61 10.60 -10.07
N TYR A 111 10.83 10.17 -9.07
CA TYR A 111 10.89 10.65 -7.67
C TYR A 111 11.32 9.57 -6.67
N GLN A 112 11.69 8.38 -7.15
CA GLN A 112 12.18 7.31 -6.31
C GLN A 112 13.55 7.64 -5.70
N ARG A 113 13.88 7.00 -4.57
CA ARG A 113 15.16 7.17 -3.85
C ARG A 113 15.45 8.59 -3.34
N GLN A 114 14.44 9.47 -3.30
CA GLN A 114 14.53 10.84 -2.78
C GLN A 114 13.91 11.00 -1.38
N GLY A 115 13.68 9.89 -0.65
CA GLY A 115 13.10 9.93 0.70
C GLY A 115 11.57 10.07 0.76
N VAL A 116 10.87 10.08 -0.39
CA VAL A 116 9.40 10.16 -0.47
C VAL A 116 8.73 8.98 0.26
N GLY A 117 9.21 7.75 0.03
CA GLY A 117 8.63 6.54 0.62
C GLY A 117 8.67 6.52 2.15
N PRO A 118 9.84 6.73 2.78
CA PRO A 118 9.93 6.83 4.23
C PRO A 118 9.04 7.94 4.80
N GLN A 119 8.91 9.09 4.13
CA GLN A 119 8.00 10.15 4.59
C GLN A 119 6.54 9.70 4.55
N LEU A 120 6.06 9.11 3.45
CA LEU A 120 4.71 8.55 3.36
C LEU A 120 4.45 7.53 4.47
N PHE A 121 5.40 6.62 4.70
CA PHE A 121 5.28 5.61 5.75
C PHE A 121 5.22 6.23 7.14
N THR A 122 6.02 7.27 7.45
CA THR A 122 5.96 7.96 8.75
C THR A 122 4.56 8.51 9.06
N TYR A 123 3.88 9.10 8.08
CA TYR A 123 2.51 9.60 8.28
C TYR A 123 1.52 8.47 8.50
N PHE A 124 1.65 7.37 7.76
CA PHE A 124 0.81 6.19 7.98
C PHE A 124 1.08 5.52 9.34
N TRP A 125 2.35 5.43 9.74
CA TRP A 125 2.76 4.90 11.04
C TRP A 125 2.11 5.67 12.20
N GLN A 126 2.01 6.99 12.11
CA GLN A 126 1.28 7.81 13.08
C GLN A 126 -0.21 7.46 13.14
N LYS A 127 -0.85 7.15 12.01
CA LYS A 127 -2.25 6.69 11.98
C LYS A 127 -2.41 5.34 12.67
N LEU A 128 -1.47 4.43 12.44
CA LEU A 128 -1.47 3.11 13.08
C LEU A 128 -1.32 3.23 14.61
N LEU A 129 -0.39 4.08 15.08
CA LEU A 129 -0.23 4.39 16.51
C LEU A 129 -1.52 4.97 17.12
N GLN A 130 -2.20 5.87 16.42
CA GLN A 130 -3.45 6.48 16.88
C GLN A 130 -4.63 5.49 16.92
N ALA A 131 -4.57 4.44 16.11
CA ALA A 131 -5.62 3.43 16.00
C ALA A 131 -5.40 2.22 16.94
N ASP A 132 -4.35 2.24 17.78
CA ASP A 132 -4.01 1.18 18.73
C ASP A 132 -3.90 -0.21 18.07
N ILE A 133 -3.21 -0.26 16.93
CA ILE A 133 -3.05 -1.45 16.12
C ILE A 133 -1.84 -2.26 16.59
N ALA A 134 -1.92 -3.60 16.57
CA ALA A 134 -0.80 -4.45 17.02
C ALA A 134 0.44 -4.40 16.10
N GLY A 135 0.22 -4.18 14.81
CA GLY A 135 1.28 -4.18 13.80
C GLY A 135 0.77 -4.00 12.38
N VAL A 136 1.70 -3.89 11.45
CA VAL A 136 1.45 -3.70 10.02
C VAL A 136 2.31 -4.67 9.22
N HIS A 137 1.79 -5.12 8.09
CA HIS A 137 2.55 -5.90 7.13
C HIS A 137 2.45 -5.38 5.70
N VAL A 138 3.37 -5.87 4.87
CA VAL A 138 3.27 -5.87 3.42
C VAL A 138 3.59 -7.27 2.91
N VAL A 139 3.19 -7.56 1.68
CA VAL A 139 3.58 -8.78 0.98
C VAL A 139 4.33 -8.37 -0.27
N THR A 140 5.48 -9.00 -0.50
CA THR A 140 6.28 -8.79 -1.71
C THR A 140 7.02 -10.08 -2.10
N ALA A 141 7.45 -10.18 -3.35
CA ALA A 141 8.31 -11.28 -3.76
C ALA A 141 9.72 -11.12 -3.17
N ASN A 142 10.39 -12.23 -2.83
CA ASN A 142 11.76 -12.20 -2.31
C ASN A 142 12.75 -11.54 -3.27
N SER A 143 12.50 -11.66 -4.58
CA SER A 143 13.31 -11.04 -5.63
C SER A 143 12.99 -9.56 -5.89
N ALA A 144 11.94 -9.01 -5.26
CA ALA A 144 11.49 -7.67 -5.55
C ALA A 144 12.50 -6.62 -5.07
N THR A 145 12.76 -5.62 -5.90
CA THR A 145 13.71 -4.54 -5.61
C THR A 145 13.30 -3.68 -4.40
N ASN A 146 12.02 -3.74 -4.00
CA ASN A 146 11.46 -3.03 -2.86
C ASN A 146 11.66 -3.75 -1.51
N PHE A 147 12.14 -5.01 -1.50
CA PHE A 147 12.34 -5.77 -0.27
C PHE A 147 13.24 -5.02 0.73
N ASN A 148 14.39 -4.55 0.26
CA ASN A 148 15.34 -3.77 1.06
C ASN A 148 14.78 -2.41 1.50
N PHE A 149 13.79 -1.87 0.78
CA PHE A 149 13.10 -0.65 1.22
C PHE A 149 12.24 -0.92 2.46
N TYR A 150 11.49 -2.02 2.48
CA TYR A 150 10.63 -2.38 3.61
C TYR A 150 11.44 -2.62 4.89
N GLN A 151 12.58 -3.31 4.78
CA GLN A 151 13.49 -3.47 5.92
C GLN A 151 14.00 -2.14 6.47
N LYS A 152 14.34 -1.17 5.59
CA LYS A 152 14.81 0.17 6.00
C LYS A 152 13.75 1.00 6.72
N ILE A 153 12.47 0.80 6.42
CA ILE A 153 11.37 1.45 7.15
C ILE A 153 10.91 0.62 8.37
N GLY A 154 11.64 -0.46 8.70
CA GLY A 154 11.49 -1.23 9.93
C GLY A 154 10.59 -2.46 9.84
N LEU A 155 10.16 -2.87 8.64
CA LEU A 155 9.44 -4.12 8.42
C LEU A 155 10.47 -5.24 8.29
N VAL A 156 10.86 -5.83 9.42
CA VAL A 156 11.97 -6.78 9.55
C VAL A 156 11.53 -8.20 9.88
N ASP A 157 10.28 -8.39 10.34
CA ASP A 157 9.73 -9.70 10.64
C ASP A 157 9.33 -10.39 9.33
N CYS A 158 10.16 -11.32 8.85
CA CYS A 158 9.96 -11.97 7.56
C CYS A 158 9.28 -13.35 7.73
N HIS A 159 8.16 -13.54 7.04
CA HIS A 159 7.40 -14.79 7.04
C HIS A 159 7.11 -15.24 5.61
N PRO A 160 7.63 -16.41 5.17
CA PRO A 160 7.30 -16.96 3.86
C PRO A 160 5.80 -17.26 3.75
N ILE A 161 5.21 -16.97 2.60
CA ILE A 161 3.83 -17.36 2.25
C ILE A 161 3.81 -17.98 0.85
N ALA A 162 2.95 -18.98 0.65
CA ALA A 162 2.86 -19.70 -0.61
C ALA A 162 1.74 -19.12 -1.47
N TRP A 163 2.05 -18.55 -2.64
CA TRP A 163 1.00 -18.09 -3.56
C TRP A 163 1.39 -18.27 -5.02
N GLY A 164 0.48 -18.88 -5.81
CA GLY A 164 0.64 -19.03 -7.26
C GLY A 164 1.89 -19.81 -7.71
N GLY A 165 2.48 -20.64 -6.84
CA GLY A 165 3.73 -21.37 -7.12
C GLY A 165 5.02 -20.54 -7.00
N GLY A 166 4.93 -19.30 -6.51
CA GLY A 166 6.09 -18.44 -6.24
C GLY A 166 6.35 -18.23 -4.74
N GLU A 167 7.58 -17.83 -4.41
CA GLU A 167 7.96 -17.45 -3.04
C GLU A 167 7.64 -15.97 -2.78
N LEU A 168 6.55 -15.73 -2.06
CA LEU A 168 6.24 -14.44 -1.47
C LEU A 168 6.71 -14.42 -0.01
N THR A 169 6.97 -13.22 0.49
CA THR A 169 7.24 -12.98 1.90
C THR A 169 6.34 -11.87 2.41
N LEU A 170 5.70 -12.16 3.54
CA LEU A 170 5.15 -11.15 4.42
C LEU A 170 6.30 -10.51 5.19
N LEU A 171 6.42 -9.18 5.13
CA LEU A 171 7.28 -8.42 6.03
C LEU A 171 6.40 -7.66 7.01
N GLY A 172 6.65 -7.85 8.31
CA GLY A 172 5.89 -7.28 9.41
C GLY A 172 6.71 -6.29 10.24
N ARG A 173 5.98 -5.36 10.88
CA ARG A 173 6.49 -4.50 11.94
C ARG A 173 5.42 -4.36 13.02
N LYS A 174 5.77 -4.66 14.28
CA LYS A 174 4.93 -4.40 15.46
C LYS A 174 5.00 -2.93 15.86
N ILE A 175 3.91 -2.40 16.39
CA ILE A 175 3.80 -1.01 16.88
C ILE A 175 4.50 -0.84 18.23
#